data_AF-A0A1Z4RTC8-F1
#
_entry.id   AF-A0A1Z4RTC8-F1
#
_cell.length_a   1.000
_cell.length_b   1.000
_cell.length_c   1.000
_cell.angle_alpha   90.00
_cell.angle_beta   90.00
_cell.angle_gamma   90.00
#
_symmetry.space_group_name_H-M   'P 1'
#
loop_
_entity.id
_entity.type
_entity.pdbx_description
1 polymer ?
#
loop_
_entity_poly.entity_id
_entity_poly.type
_entity_poly.pdbx_seq_one_letter_code
_entity_poly.pdbx_strand_id
1 'polypeptide(L)'
;MKKNLPTTLLPNNQEVFCVQPGEVKVLYEQIQSYLKYGITLNETSTVFDVGANIGLFSLLINNISKGKAKICSFEPIPKIFQALKLNADKYNSHNIKTFPIGLGKQAQNIEFTYYPNATAISSIYPYLSEKEKFIKILKDNVSDLPAPQNLIKYLPEPFLSLVSNILINFALKAEKVECEI
;
A
#
# COMPACT_ATOMS: atom_id res chain seq x y z
N MET A 1 -3.69 2.50 24.30
CA MET A 1 -3.34 3.83 23.75
C MET A 1 -3.50 3.78 22.23
N LYS A 2 -4.42 4.54 21.65
CA LYS A 2 -4.54 4.66 20.18
C LYS A 2 -3.29 5.37 19.68
N LYS A 3 -2.34 4.66 19.08
CA LYS A 3 -1.23 5.30 18.35
C LYS A 3 -1.86 6.03 17.16
N ASN A 4 -1.66 7.34 17.06
CA ASN A 4 -1.99 8.08 15.85
C ASN A 4 -1.19 7.48 14.68
N LEU A 5 -1.85 7.26 13.55
CA LEU A 5 -1.16 6.82 12.34
C LEU A 5 -0.22 7.95 11.85
N PRO A 6 0.99 7.62 11.39
CA PRO A 6 1.88 8.63 10.81
C PRO A 6 1.27 9.23 9.54
N THR A 7 1.69 10.45 9.21
CA THR A 7 1.38 11.10 7.94
C THR A 7 2.64 11.31 7.12
N THR A 8 2.48 11.45 5.81
CA THR A 8 3.54 11.85 4.88
C THR A 8 2.97 12.64 3.71
N LEU A 9 3.82 13.40 3.02
CA LEU A 9 3.45 14.16 1.83
C LEU A 9 3.65 13.31 0.57
N LEU A 10 2.63 13.31 -0.28
CA LEU A 10 2.73 12.83 -1.65
C LEU A 10 3.48 13.85 -2.52
N PRO A 11 4.03 13.45 -3.69
CA PRO A 11 4.68 14.36 -4.63
C PRO A 11 3.82 15.54 -5.11
N ASN A 12 2.49 15.43 -5.02
CA ASN A 12 1.54 16.50 -5.32
C ASN A 12 1.16 17.36 -4.10
N ASN A 13 1.94 17.30 -3.01
CA ASN A 13 1.73 18.00 -1.74
C ASN A 13 0.46 17.60 -0.95
N GLN A 14 -0.22 16.52 -1.34
CA GLN A 14 -1.30 15.98 -0.53
C GLN A 14 -0.72 15.20 0.67
N GLU A 15 -1.09 15.59 1.90
CA GLU A 15 -0.73 14.86 3.11
C GLU A 15 -1.67 13.66 3.37
N VAL A 16 -1.13 12.45 3.41
CA VAL A 16 -1.88 11.22 3.64
C VAL A 16 -1.47 10.52 4.94
N PHE A 17 -2.44 9.89 5.60
CA PHE A 17 -2.20 8.91 6.66
C PHE A 17 -1.67 7.61 6.06
N CYS A 18 -0.72 6.99 6.74
CA CYS A 18 -0.11 5.74 6.29
C CYS A 18 0.29 4.86 7.48
N VAL A 19 0.66 3.63 7.19
CA VAL A 19 1.24 2.72 8.20
C VAL A 19 2.76 2.80 8.15
N GLN A 20 3.33 2.76 6.95
CA GLN A 20 4.77 2.84 6.69
C GLN A 20 5.08 3.98 5.72
N PRO A 21 5.58 5.15 6.19
CA PRO A 21 5.88 6.29 5.33
C PRO A 21 6.85 5.98 4.18
N GLY A 22 7.81 5.09 4.40
CA GLY A 22 8.83 4.73 3.41
C GLY A 22 8.28 4.07 2.13
N GLU A 23 7.08 3.48 2.19
CA GLU A 23 6.45 2.83 1.03
C GLU A 23 5.59 3.79 0.19
N VAL A 24 5.17 4.92 0.77
CA VAL A 24 4.12 5.76 0.18
C VAL A 24 4.53 6.33 -1.18
N LYS A 25 5.79 6.73 -1.36
CA LYS A 25 6.30 7.23 -2.64
C LYS A 25 6.23 6.15 -3.73
N VAL A 26 6.68 4.93 -3.40
CA VAL A 26 6.66 3.78 -4.32
C VAL A 26 5.22 3.42 -4.72
N LEU A 27 4.31 3.37 -3.73
CA LEU A 27 2.89 3.15 -3.99
C LEU A 27 2.29 4.24 -4.88
N TYR A 28 2.62 5.51 -4.62
CA TYR A 28 2.15 6.65 -5.41
C TYR A 28 2.59 6.56 -6.87
N GLU A 29 3.83 6.16 -7.14
CA GLU A 29 4.33 5.97 -8.50
C GLU A 29 3.70 4.75 -9.18
N GLN A 30 3.53 3.65 -8.45
CA GLN A 30 2.91 2.42 -8.97
C GLN A 30 1.48 2.67 -9.44
N ILE A 31 0.64 3.37 -8.67
CA ILE A 31 -0.76 3.59 -9.06
C ILE A 31 -0.91 4.45 -10.33
N GLN A 32 0.08 5.30 -10.67
CA GLN A 32 0.04 6.06 -11.92
C GLN A 32 0.10 5.13 -13.13
N SER A 33 0.70 3.95 -12.97
CA SER A 33 0.78 2.95 -14.03
C SER A 33 -0.57 2.29 -14.33
N TYR A 34 -1.53 2.32 -13.40
CA TYR A 34 -2.82 1.64 -13.56
C TYR A 34 -3.69 2.29 -14.63
N LEU A 35 -3.45 3.57 -14.95
CA LEU A 35 -4.16 4.29 -16.01
C LEU A 35 -3.47 4.15 -17.38
N LYS A 36 -2.35 3.42 -17.44
CA LYS A 36 -1.70 3.11 -18.71
C LYS A 36 -2.58 2.13 -19.50
N TYR A 37 -2.46 2.15 -20.82
CA TYR A 37 -3.14 1.22 -21.76
C TYR A 37 -4.63 1.49 -22.02
N GLY A 38 -5.05 2.76 -22.03
CA GLY A 38 -6.34 3.15 -22.62
C GLY A 38 -7.55 2.98 -21.71
N ILE A 39 -7.35 2.82 -20.40
CA ILE A 39 -8.42 2.90 -19.42
C ILE A 39 -8.94 4.35 -19.37
N THR A 40 -10.19 4.55 -19.73
CA THR A 40 -10.86 5.85 -19.67
C THR A 40 -11.83 5.88 -18.49
N LEU A 41 -11.86 7.02 -17.79
CA LEU A 41 -12.78 7.27 -16.68
C LEU A 41 -13.74 8.37 -17.12
N ASN A 42 -15.03 8.05 -17.11
CA ASN A 42 -16.06 9.05 -17.28
C ASN A 42 -16.40 9.64 -15.91
N GLU A 43 -16.94 10.85 -15.90
CA GLU A 43 -17.32 11.53 -14.66
C GLU A 43 -18.31 10.73 -13.81
N THR A 44 -19.08 9.80 -14.39
CA THR A 44 -20.08 8.98 -13.69
C THR A 44 -19.66 7.52 -13.51
N SER A 45 -18.39 7.19 -13.78
CA SER A 45 -17.88 5.83 -13.63
C SER A 45 -18.04 5.32 -12.20
N THR A 46 -18.22 4.01 -12.06
CA THR A 46 -18.11 3.31 -10.78
C THR A 46 -16.82 2.51 -10.76
N VAL A 47 -15.99 2.73 -9.74
CA VAL A 47 -14.68 2.10 -9.58
C VAL A 47 -14.68 1.25 -8.32
N PHE A 48 -14.21 0.01 -8.45
CA PHE A 48 -13.95 -0.89 -7.34
C PHE A 48 -12.44 -0.93 -7.13
N ASP A 49 -11.99 -0.37 -6.01
CA ASP A 49 -10.58 -0.38 -5.59
C ASP A 49 -10.39 -1.54 -4.62
N VAL A 50 -9.93 -2.69 -5.13
CA VAL A 50 -9.85 -3.96 -4.40
C VAL A 50 -8.43 -4.16 -3.90
N GLY A 51 -8.25 -4.31 -2.58
CA GLY A 51 -6.93 -4.18 -1.98
C GLY A 51 -6.48 -2.72 -1.99
N ALA A 52 -7.39 -1.82 -1.62
CA ALA A 52 -7.22 -0.37 -1.71
C ALA A 52 -6.02 0.15 -0.91
N ASN A 53 -5.47 -0.66 0.01
CA ASN A 53 -4.36 -0.29 0.88
C ASN A 53 -4.72 1.01 1.62
N ILE A 54 -3.84 2.01 1.68
CA ILE A 54 -4.13 3.32 2.29
C ILE A 54 -5.00 4.24 1.41
N GLY A 55 -5.49 3.78 0.25
CA GLY A 55 -6.45 4.50 -0.59
C GLY A 55 -5.86 5.46 -1.62
N LEU A 56 -4.57 5.35 -1.97
CA LEU A 56 -3.95 6.28 -2.92
C LEU A 56 -4.60 6.22 -4.31
N PHE A 57 -4.99 5.02 -4.78
CA PHE A 57 -5.66 4.88 -6.06
C PHE A 57 -7.05 5.51 -6.03
N SER A 58 -7.84 5.25 -4.98
CA SER A 58 -9.11 5.94 -4.74
C SER A 58 -8.98 7.48 -4.79
N LEU A 59 -7.96 8.05 -4.14
CA LEU A 59 -7.70 9.51 -4.21
C LEU A 59 -7.34 9.99 -5.62
N LEU A 60 -6.54 9.21 -6.36
CA LEU A 60 -6.21 9.51 -7.76
C LEU A 60 -7.47 9.56 -8.63
N ILE A 61 -8.34 8.56 -8.53
CA ILE A 61 -9.62 8.50 -9.27
C ILE A 61 -10.54 9.64 -8.87
N ASN A 62 -10.61 9.97 -7.58
CA ASN A 62 -11.38 11.10 -7.10
C ASN A 62 -10.92 12.43 -7.72
N ASN A 63 -9.61 12.65 -7.78
CA ASN A 63 -9.03 13.84 -8.39
C ASN A 63 -9.32 13.91 -9.91
N ILE A 64 -9.12 12.81 -10.64
CA ILE A 64 -9.34 12.75 -12.10
C ILE A 64 -10.80 12.99 -12.45
N SER A 65 -11.72 12.37 -11.68
CA SER A 65 -13.16 12.49 -11.90
C SER A 65 -13.78 13.75 -11.30
N LYS A 66 -12.98 14.64 -10.67
CA LYS A 66 -13.44 15.84 -9.96
C LYS A 66 -14.54 15.53 -8.93
N GLY A 67 -14.40 14.41 -8.22
CA GLY A 67 -15.35 13.96 -7.20
C GLY A 67 -16.67 13.39 -7.72
N LYS A 68 -16.79 13.16 -9.03
CA LYS A 68 -18.06 12.70 -9.64
C LYS A 68 -18.15 11.17 -9.73
N ALA A 69 -17.02 10.46 -9.84
CA ALA A 69 -17.02 9.00 -9.93
C ALA A 69 -17.36 8.37 -8.58
N LYS A 70 -18.13 7.28 -8.58
CA LYS A 70 -18.43 6.49 -7.38
C LYS A 70 -17.29 5.49 -7.15
N ILE A 71 -16.71 5.48 -5.96
CA ILE A 71 -15.54 4.66 -5.65
C ILE A 71 -15.89 3.77 -4.45
N CYS A 72 -15.72 2.46 -4.59
CA CYS A 72 -15.88 1.47 -3.53
C CYS A 72 -14.50 0.88 -3.22
N SER A 73 -13.95 1.17 -2.06
CA SER A 73 -12.59 0.81 -1.66
C SER A 73 -12.61 -0.27 -0.59
N PHE A 74 -11.96 -1.39 -0.86
CA PHE A 74 -11.97 -2.59 -0.04
C PHE A 74 -10.56 -2.85 0.51
N GLU A 75 -10.41 -2.82 1.83
CA GLU A 75 -9.15 -3.14 2.50
C GLU A 75 -9.43 -4.01 3.74
N PRO A 76 -9.05 -5.29 3.73
CA PRO A 76 -9.33 -6.21 4.84
C PRO A 76 -8.49 -5.94 6.09
N ILE A 77 -7.25 -5.46 5.96
CA ILE A 77 -6.32 -5.39 7.10
C ILE A 77 -6.67 -4.18 7.97
N PRO A 78 -7.10 -4.34 9.24
CA PRO A 78 -7.71 -3.26 10.02
C PRO A 78 -6.84 -2.02 10.18
N LYS A 79 -5.52 -2.21 10.34
CA LYS A 79 -4.57 -1.10 10.50
C LYS A 79 -4.34 -0.31 9.21
N ILE A 80 -4.38 -0.98 8.06
CA ILE A 80 -4.29 -0.35 6.75
C ILE A 80 -5.63 0.33 6.42
N PHE A 81 -6.75 -0.36 6.67
CA PHE A 81 -8.10 0.18 6.54
C PHE A 81 -8.31 1.47 7.34
N GLN A 82 -7.74 1.56 8.54
CA GLN A 82 -7.80 2.79 9.33
C GLN A 82 -7.17 3.98 8.58
N ALA A 83 -6.03 3.77 7.90
CA ALA A 83 -5.41 4.81 7.08
C ALA A 83 -6.25 5.15 5.84
N LEU A 84 -6.79 4.13 5.15
CA LEU A 84 -7.75 4.31 4.04
C LEU A 84 -8.92 5.21 4.44
N LYS A 85 -9.57 4.87 5.56
CA LYS A 85 -10.74 5.61 6.05
C LYS A 85 -10.39 7.05 6.38
N LEU A 86 -9.30 7.28 7.13
CA LEU A 86 -8.87 8.65 7.45
C LEU A 86 -8.52 9.46 6.19
N ASN A 87 -7.92 8.84 5.18
CA ASN A 87 -7.62 9.51 3.91
C ASN A 87 -8.89 9.84 3.12
N ALA A 88 -9.85 8.91 3.02
CA ALA A 88 -11.12 9.16 2.36
C ALA A 88 -11.92 10.29 3.05
N ASP A 89 -11.97 10.27 4.38
CA ASP A 89 -12.64 11.29 5.20
C ASP A 89 -11.93 12.66 5.07
N LYS A 90 -10.59 12.70 5.13
CA LYS A 90 -9.81 13.95 5.04
C LYS A 90 -10.07 14.72 3.75
N TYR A 91 -10.21 14.02 2.63
CA TYR A 91 -10.45 14.62 1.33
C TYR A 91 -11.95 14.74 1.01
N ASN A 92 -12.81 14.69 2.03
CA ASN A 92 -14.27 14.94 1.99
C ASN A 92 -14.99 14.29 0.80
N SER A 93 -14.51 13.10 0.42
CA SER A 93 -14.94 12.44 -0.80
C SER A 93 -16.19 11.62 -0.48
N HIS A 94 -17.35 12.28 -0.50
CA HIS A 94 -18.67 11.63 -0.32
C HIS A 94 -18.91 10.49 -1.33
N ASN A 95 -18.14 10.50 -2.41
CA ASN A 95 -18.13 9.52 -3.48
C ASN A 95 -17.19 8.32 -3.23
N ILE A 96 -16.31 8.36 -2.22
CA ILE A 96 -15.48 7.22 -1.79
C ILE A 96 -16.16 6.53 -0.60
N LYS A 97 -16.56 5.27 -0.80
CA LYS A 97 -17.07 4.39 0.25
C LYS A 97 -16.00 3.36 0.61
N THR A 98 -15.68 3.25 1.89
CA THR A 98 -14.64 2.34 2.39
C THR A 98 -15.27 1.15 3.10
N PHE A 99 -14.75 -0.05 2.84
CA PHE A 99 -15.24 -1.30 3.39
C PHE A 99 -14.08 -2.09 4.03
N PRO A 100 -14.18 -2.48 5.32
CA PRO A 100 -13.13 -3.20 6.05
C PRO A 100 -13.15 -4.71 5.75
N ILE A 101 -13.26 -5.06 4.46
CA ILE A 101 -13.37 -6.44 3.97
C ILE A 101 -12.50 -6.59 2.73
N GLY A 102 -12.04 -7.80 2.45
CA GLY A 102 -11.53 -8.18 1.14
C GLY A 102 -12.67 -8.58 0.19
N LEU A 103 -12.33 -8.89 -1.06
CA LEU A 103 -13.28 -9.48 -2.01
C LEU A 103 -12.78 -10.86 -2.45
N GLY A 104 -13.52 -11.90 -2.08
CA GLY A 104 -13.28 -13.28 -2.47
C GLY A 104 -14.42 -13.91 -3.27
N LYS A 105 -14.27 -15.20 -3.57
CA LYS A 105 -15.32 -16.01 -4.21
C LYS A 105 -16.51 -16.29 -3.27
N GLN A 106 -16.26 -16.33 -1.98
CA GLN A 106 -17.23 -16.67 -0.94
C GLN A 106 -16.90 -15.88 0.33
N ALA A 107 -17.95 -15.42 1.01
CA ALA A 107 -17.86 -14.73 2.29
C ALA A 107 -17.26 -15.67 3.35
N GLN A 108 -16.13 -15.29 3.91
CA GLN A 108 -15.45 -16.07 4.96
C GLN A 108 -14.45 -15.21 5.74
N ASN A 109 -14.07 -15.69 6.92
CA ASN A 109 -12.88 -15.20 7.60
C ASN A 109 -11.67 -16.00 7.11
N ILE A 110 -10.61 -15.29 6.74
CA ILE A 110 -9.34 -15.88 6.29
C ILE A 110 -8.17 -15.21 6.99
N GLU A 111 -7.13 -15.98 7.25
CA GLU A 111 -5.90 -15.46 7.83
C GLU A 111 -5.03 -14.78 6.76
N PHE A 112 -4.75 -13.49 6.96
CA PHE A 112 -3.74 -12.76 6.20
C PHE A 112 -2.37 -12.86 6.85
N THR A 113 -1.34 -12.94 6.03
CA THR A 113 0.03 -12.65 6.44
C THR A 113 0.26 -11.15 6.26
N TYR A 114 0.26 -10.41 7.37
CA TYR A 114 0.40 -8.96 7.41
C TYR A 114 1.85 -8.56 7.71
N TYR A 115 2.42 -7.69 6.88
CA TYR A 115 3.77 -7.16 7.05
C TYR A 115 3.72 -5.68 7.43
N PRO A 116 3.76 -5.31 8.73
CA PRO A 116 3.66 -3.91 9.15
C PRO A 116 4.77 -2.99 8.64
N ASN A 117 5.92 -3.55 8.24
CA ASN A 117 7.06 -2.83 7.70
C ASN A 117 7.16 -2.91 6.15
N ALA A 118 6.24 -3.65 5.52
CA ALA A 118 6.17 -3.92 4.08
C ALA A 118 4.69 -4.10 3.68
N THR A 119 3.85 -3.10 3.97
CA THR A 119 2.38 -3.28 3.94
C THR A 119 1.85 -3.71 2.58
N ALA A 120 2.47 -3.21 1.51
CA ALA A 120 2.11 -3.51 0.12
C ALA A 120 2.16 -5.00 -0.28
N ILE A 121 2.92 -5.83 0.44
CA ILE A 121 3.08 -7.27 0.13
C ILE A 121 2.26 -8.18 1.05
N SER A 122 1.39 -7.61 1.88
CA SER A 122 0.50 -8.38 2.77
C SER A 122 -0.55 -9.15 1.96
N SER A 123 -0.75 -10.43 2.27
CA SER A 123 -1.58 -11.32 1.45
C SER A 123 -2.08 -12.55 2.21
N ILE A 124 -3.15 -13.18 1.73
CA ILE A 124 -3.62 -14.52 2.17
C ILE A 124 -2.66 -15.63 1.75
N TYR A 125 -1.84 -15.39 0.73
CA TYR A 125 -0.79 -16.30 0.30
C TYR A 125 0.53 -15.88 0.96
N PRO A 126 1.10 -16.67 1.88
CA PRO A 126 2.36 -16.32 2.52
C PRO A 126 3.44 -16.13 1.45
N TYR A 127 4.10 -14.97 1.44
CA TYR A 127 5.11 -14.60 0.46
C TYR A 127 6.42 -15.43 0.54
N LEU A 128 6.42 -16.52 1.34
CA LEU A 128 7.56 -17.39 1.60
C LEU A 128 8.08 -18.09 0.33
N SER A 129 7.28 -18.22 -0.73
CA SER A 129 7.73 -18.73 -2.04
C SER A 129 8.44 -17.68 -2.92
N GLU A 130 8.46 -16.41 -2.51
CA GLU A 130 8.95 -15.28 -3.33
C GLU A 130 9.97 -14.38 -2.62
N LYS A 131 10.66 -14.88 -1.58
CA LYS A 131 11.76 -14.16 -0.91
C LYS A 131 12.77 -13.60 -1.92
N GLU A 132 13.06 -14.34 -2.99
CA GLU A 132 13.92 -13.92 -4.10
C GLU A 132 13.36 -12.75 -4.91
N LYS A 133 12.04 -12.69 -5.13
CA LYS A 133 11.40 -11.53 -5.79
C LYS A 133 11.42 -10.31 -4.88
N PHE A 134 11.21 -10.46 -3.57
CA PHE A 134 11.35 -9.34 -2.64
C PHE A 134 12.80 -8.84 -2.54
N ILE A 135 13.78 -9.74 -2.51
CA ILE A 135 15.21 -9.40 -2.64
C ILE A 135 15.45 -8.61 -3.93
N LYS A 136 14.90 -9.08 -5.05
CA LYS A 136 15.05 -8.42 -6.35
C LYS A 136 14.42 -7.02 -6.35
N ILE A 137 13.18 -6.89 -5.88
CA ILE A 137 12.48 -5.61 -5.74
C ILE A 137 13.26 -4.66 -4.83
N LEU A 138 13.76 -5.13 -3.68
CA LEU A 138 14.57 -4.30 -2.81
C LEU A 138 15.85 -3.86 -3.49
N LYS A 139 16.61 -4.79 -4.11
CA LYS A 139 17.85 -4.47 -4.85
C LYS A 139 17.62 -3.44 -5.95
N ASP A 140 16.56 -3.62 -6.74
CA ASP A 140 16.20 -2.73 -7.84
C ASP A 140 15.79 -1.33 -7.34
N ASN A 141 15.33 -1.22 -6.08
CA ASN A 141 14.88 0.03 -5.46
C ASN A 141 15.78 0.51 -4.29
N VAL A 142 16.97 -0.07 -4.08
CA VAL A 142 17.91 0.36 -2.99
C VAL A 142 18.27 1.84 -3.13
N SER A 143 18.31 2.37 -4.37
CA SER A 143 18.52 3.78 -4.67
C SER A 143 17.42 4.70 -4.16
N ASP A 144 16.20 4.19 -4.04
CA ASP A 144 14.99 4.93 -3.66
C ASP A 144 14.68 4.86 -2.16
N LEU A 145 15.51 4.13 -1.40
CA LEU A 145 15.43 4.13 0.06
C LEU A 145 15.70 5.53 0.61
N PRO A 146 14.94 5.98 1.63
CA PRO A 146 15.19 7.28 2.27
C PRO A 146 16.55 7.27 2.97
N ALA A 147 17.25 8.41 2.95
CA ALA A 147 18.49 8.56 3.72
C ALA A 147 18.23 8.30 5.22
N PRO A 148 19.12 7.58 5.93
CA PRO A 148 20.46 7.14 5.53
C PRO A 148 20.52 5.75 4.88
N GLN A 149 19.38 5.09 4.62
CA GLN A 149 19.34 3.70 4.16
C GLN A 149 19.89 3.55 2.73
N ASN A 150 19.80 4.59 1.90
CA ASN A 150 20.42 4.63 0.57
C ASN A 150 21.95 4.50 0.57
N LEU A 151 22.64 4.68 1.71
CA LEU A 151 24.09 4.51 1.82
C LEU A 151 24.52 3.05 1.61
N ILE A 152 23.59 2.10 1.75
CA ILE A 152 23.81 0.67 1.56
C ILE A 152 24.32 0.36 0.15
N LYS A 153 23.99 1.18 -0.86
CA LYS A 153 24.48 1.03 -2.24
C LYS A 153 25.99 1.17 -2.41
N TYR A 154 26.68 1.71 -1.41
CA TYR A 154 28.14 1.89 -1.42
C TYR A 154 28.89 0.76 -0.69
N LEU A 155 28.18 -0.24 -0.14
CA LEU A 155 28.79 -1.37 0.56
C LEU A 155 29.34 -2.42 -0.43
N PRO A 156 30.49 -3.06 -0.12
CA PRO A 156 30.96 -4.22 -0.88
C PRO A 156 29.95 -5.37 -0.81
N GLU A 157 29.85 -6.19 -1.86
CA GLU A 157 28.91 -7.33 -1.99
C GLU A 157 28.71 -8.20 -0.73
N PRO A 158 29.75 -8.65 0.01
CA PRO A 158 29.52 -9.45 1.22
C PRO A 158 28.76 -8.68 2.31
N PHE A 159 29.02 -7.37 2.46
CA PHE A 159 28.32 -6.51 3.41
C PHE A 159 26.94 -6.09 2.90
N LEU A 160 26.81 -5.84 1.60
CA LEU A 160 25.53 -5.54 0.95
C LEU A 160 24.55 -6.70 1.17
N SER A 161 24.96 -7.93 0.88
CA SER A 161 24.14 -9.13 1.08
C SER A 161 23.73 -9.30 2.55
N LEU A 162 24.65 -9.08 3.49
CA LEU A 162 24.37 -9.15 4.92
C LEU A 162 23.32 -8.10 5.35
N VAL A 163 23.53 -6.83 4.98
CA VAL A 163 22.62 -5.74 5.34
C VAL A 163 21.27 -5.91 4.66
N SER A 164 21.23 -6.31 3.39
CA SER A 164 19.99 -6.64 2.69
C SER A 164 19.22 -7.74 3.42
N ASN A 165 19.87 -8.82 3.84
CA ASN A 165 19.22 -9.90 4.59
C ASN A 165 18.63 -9.41 5.92
N ILE A 166 19.32 -8.53 6.63
CA ILE A 166 18.80 -7.93 7.87
C ILE A 166 17.56 -7.08 7.58
N LEU A 167 17.62 -6.20 6.57
CA LEU A 167 16.49 -5.36 6.17
C LEU A 167 15.29 -6.19 5.70
N ILE A 168 15.55 -7.26 4.93
CA ILE A 168 14.53 -8.19 4.47
C ILE A 168 13.87 -8.88 5.65
N ASN A 169 14.65 -9.41 6.60
CA ASN A 169 14.09 -10.07 7.77
C ASN A 169 13.28 -9.10 8.64
N PHE A 170 13.69 -7.84 8.71
CA PHE A 170 12.93 -6.79 9.40
C PHE A 170 11.62 -6.44 8.67
N ALA A 171 11.68 -6.26 7.34
CA ALA A 171 10.53 -5.97 6.50
C ALA A 171 9.51 -7.13 6.48
N LEU A 172 10.01 -8.37 6.38
CA LEU A 172 9.24 -9.61 6.37
C LEU A 172 8.85 -10.11 7.77
N LYS A 173 8.94 -9.26 8.79
CA LYS A 173 8.40 -9.58 10.11
C LYS A 173 6.88 -9.61 10.03
N ALA A 174 6.33 -10.80 9.86
CA ALA A 174 4.90 -11.02 9.66
C ALA A 174 4.12 -11.10 10.96
N GLU A 175 2.87 -10.68 10.89
CA GLU A 175 1.83 -10.91 11.88
C GLU A 175 0.68 -11.65 11.19
N LYS A 176 -0.04 -12.50 11.93
CA LYS A 176 -1.25 -13.15 11.43
C LYS A 176 -2.46 -12.33 11.84
N VAL A 177 -3.31 -12.01 10.86
CA VAL A 177 -4.50 -11.17 11.08
C VAL A 177 -5.68 -11.85 10.41
N GLU A 178 -6.68 -12.21 11.19
CA GLU A 178 -7.94 -12.75 10.67
C GLU A 178 -8.78 -11.60 10.10
N CYS A 179 -9.19 -11.73 8.83
CA CYS A 179 -9.95 -10.71 8.12
C CYS A 179 -11.12 -11.35 7.38
N GLU A 180 -12.21 -10.58 7.21
CA GLU A 180 -13.35 -10.94 6.38
C GLU A 180 -13.06 -10.67 4.89
N ILE A 181 -13.44 -11.58 3.99
CA ILE A 181 -13.30 -11.47 2.52
C ILE A 181 -14.58 -11.86 1.77
#